data_AF-A0A843H3K1-F1
#
_entry.id   AF-A0A843H3K1-F1
#
_cell.length_a   1.000
_cell.length_b   1.000
_cell.length_c   1.000
_cell.angle_alpha   90.00
_cell.angle_beta   90.00
_cell.angle_gamma   90.00
#
_symmetry.space_group_name_H-M   'P 1'
#
loop_
_entity.id
_entity.type
_entity.pdbx_description
1 polymer ?
#
loop_
_entity_poly.entity_id
_entity_poly.type
_entity_poly.pdbx_seq_one_letter_code
_entity_poly.pdbx_strand_id
1 'polypeptide(L)'
;MWREYDDKLAHDICYNSGSDVTKRTHAYFRRQIYQTPDKVWAEMLDDYAFYFAVKCSKHVRLIEIAVKTEYQGKGIGMVVLYRLLERMKRNGIKKMTFRTPMNEKSHTFWLHLGAKIKDVKGDDYEMELNIE
;
A
#
# COMPACT_ATOMS: atom_id res chain seq x y z
N MET A 1 -16.39 -0.54 -7.45
CA MET A 1 -16.89 -1.54 -6.47
C MET A 1 -15.71 -2.13 -5.70
N TRP A 2 -15.83 -2.26 -4.37
CA TRP A 2 -14.82 -2.95 -3.57
C TRP A 2 -14.94 -4.46 -3.72
N ARG A 3 -13.81 -5.14 -3.83
CA ARG A 3 -13.77 -6.60 -3.98
C ARG A 3 -12.57 -7.21 -3.27
N GLU A 4 -12.64 -8.53 -3.08
CA GLU A 4 -11.55 -9.32 -2.55
C GLU A 4 -10.31 -9.27 -3.45
N TYR A 5 -9.15 -9.52 -2.86
CA TYR A 5 -7.87 -9.52 -3.55
C TYR A 5 -7.78 -10.67 -4.57
N ASP A 6 -7.43 -10.33 -5.81
CA ASP A 6 -7.14 -11.25 -6.90
C ASP A 6 -5.66 -11.12 -7.33
N ASP A 7 -4.88 -12.19 -7.23
CA ASP A 7 -3.44 -12.14 -7.51
C ASP A 7 -3.11 -11.76 -8.97
N LYS A 8 -3.93 -12.20 -9.94
CA LYS A 8 -3.72 -11.91 -11.36
C LYS A 8 -4.04 -10.46 -11.67
N LEU A 9 -5.11 -9.94 -11.09
CA LEU A 9 -5.47 -8.54 -11.25
C LEU A 9 -4.47 -7.61 -10.55
N ALA A 10 -3.94 -8.02 -9.40
CA ALA A 10 -2.89 -7.27 -8.71
C ALA A 10 -1.62 -7.20 -9.56
N HIS A 11 -1.25 -8.32 -10.19
CA HIS A 11 -0.14 -8.38 -11.16
C HIS A 11 -0.37 -7.40 -12.31
N ASP A 12 -1.55 -7.42 -12.94
CA ASP A 12 -1.89 -6.51 -14.03
C ASP A 12 -1.83 -5.03 -13.61
N ILE A 13 -2.40 -4.67 -12.46
CA ILE A 13 -2.33 -3.30 -11.93
C ILE A 13 -0.88 -2.90 -11.65
N CYS A 14 -0.08 -3.79 -11.05
CA CYS A 14 1.34 -3.53 -10.79
C CYS A 14 2.12 -3.24 -12.08
N TYR A 15 1.84 -3.96 -13.16
CA TYR A 15 2.52 -3.77 -14.43
C TYR A 15 2.12 -2.48 -15.15
N ASN A 16 0.87 -2.03 -14.93
CA ASN A 16 0.31 -0.84 -15.56
C ASN A 16 0.31 0.40 -14.65
N SER A 17 0.96 0.36 -13.48
CA SER A 17 1.04 1.51 -12.55
C SER A 17 2.11 2.53 -12.93
N GLY A 18 3.00 2.19 -13.86
CA GLY A 18 4.12 3.04 -14.27
C GLY A 18 5.30 3.04 -13.28
N SER A 19 5.29 2.22 -12.22
CA SER A 19 6.41 2.09 -11.28
C SER A 19 7.10 0.72 -11.41
N ASP A 20 8.41 0.74 -11.67
CA ASP A 20 9.22 -0.47 -11.72
C ASP A 20 9.41 -1.11 -10.33
N VAL A 21 9.25 -0.34 -9.26
CA VAL A 21 9.23 -0.86 -7.88
C VAL A 21 8.00 -1.74 -7.70
N THR A 22 6.81 -1.21 -8.02
CA THR A 22 5.54 -1.93 -7.89
C THR A 22 5.51 -3.23 -8.70
N LYS A 23 6.14 -3.26 -9.90
CA LYS A 23 6.30 -4.48 -10.70
C LYS A 23 7.06 -5.58 -9.96
N ARG A 24 8.13 -5.21 -9.25
CA ARG A 24 8.98 -6.15 -8.50
C ARG A 24 8.30 -6.63 -7.21
N THR A 25 7.43 -5.82 -6.61
CA THR A 25 6.78 -6.14 -5.33
C THR A 25 5.80 -7.33 -5.44
N HIS A 26 5.24 -7.62 -6.62
CA HIS A 26 4.20 -8.66 -6.76
C HIS A 26 4.62 -10.05 -6.25
N ALA A 27 5.87 -10.47 -6.53
CA ALA A 27 6.37 -11.75 -6.05
C ALA A 27 6.37 -11.85 -4.50
N TYR A 28 6.53 -10.73 -3.81
CA TYR A 28 6.48 -10.67 -2.36
C TYR A 28 5.06 -10.86 -1.81
N PHE A 29 4.01 -10.43 -2.52
CA PHE A 29 2.62 -10.61 -2.10
C PHE A 29 2.27 -12.10 -1.94
N ARG A 30 2.56 -12.90 -2.97
CA ARG A 30 2.33 -14.36 -2.96
C ARG A 30 3.02 -15.04 -1.78
N ARG A 31 4.26 -14.62 -1.49
CA ARG A 31 5.00 -15.12 -0.32
C ARG A 31 4.31 -14.76 1.00
N GLN A 32 3.85 -13.52 1.15
CA GLN A 32 3.12 -13.10 2.36
C GLN A 32 1.81 -13.85 2.53
N ILE A 33 1.03 -14.03 1.46
CA ILE A 33 -0.22 -14.81 1.50
C ILE A 33 0.06 -16.25 1.94
N TYR A 34 1.11 -16.88 1.41
CA TYR A 34 1.47 -18.25 1.79
C TYR A 34 1.95 -18.37 3.25
N GLN A 35 2.79 -17.43 3.71
CA GLN A 35 3.43 -17.53 5.02
C GLN A 35 2.53 -17.07 6.18
N THR A 36 1.68 -16.07 5.94
CA THR A 36 0.92 -15.39 6.99
C THR A 36 -0.46 -14.94 6.50
N PRO A 37 -1.29 -15.86 5.96
CA PRO A 37 -2.57 -15.51 5.32
C PRO A 37 -3.48 -14.68 6.23
N ASP A 38 -3.59 -15.06 7.52
CA ASP A 38 -4.46 -14.39 8.50
C ASP A 38 -4.05 -12.95 8.84
N LYS A 39 -2.81 -12.57 8.47
CA LYS A 39 -2.27 -11.23 8.70
C LYS A 39 -2.36 -10.35 7.45
N VAL A 40 -2.63 -10.91 6.28
CA VAL A 40 -2.70 -10.15 5.04
C VAL A 40 -4.01 -9.38 4.97
N TRP A 41 -3.89 -8.07 4.80
CA TRP A 41 -5.01 -7.17 4.52
C TRP A 41 -4.82 -6.64 3.10
N ALA A 42 -5.65 -7.08 2.18
CA ALA A 42 -5.65 -6.61 0.81
C ALA A 42 -7.08 -6.55 0.28
N GLU A 43 -7.41 -5.48 -0.42
CA GLU A 43 -8.68 -5.29 -1.12
C GLU A 43 -8.41 -4.54 -2.43
N MET A 44 -9.33 -4.69 -3.37
CA MET A 44 -9.25 -4.06 -4.69
C MET A 44 -10.42 -3.12 -4.90
N LEU A 45 -10.14 -2.02 -5.60
CA LEU A 45 -11.13 -1.10 -6.11
C LEU A 45 -11.25 -1.34 -7.62
N ASP A 46 -12.36 -1.99 -7.99
CA ASP A 46 -12.63 -2.49 -9.34
C ASP A 46 -11.43 -3.26 -9.91
N ASP A 47 -10.97 -2.90 -11.10
CA ASP A 47 -9.90 -3.54 -11.86
C ASP A 47 -8.69 -2.63 -12.09
N TYR A 48 -8.64 -1.49 -11.38
CA TYR A 48 -7.65 -0.44 -11.62
C TYR A 48 -6.84 -0.02 -10.40
N ALA A 49 -7.22 -0.42 -9.18
CA ALA A 49 -6.43 -0.10 -8.00
C ALA A 49 -6.55 -1.12 -6.86
N PHE A 50 -5.53 -1.17 -6.00
CA PHE A 50 -5.55 -2.02 -4.81
C PHE A 50 -4.62 -1.48 -3.72
N TYR A 51 -4.81 -1.98 -2.49
CA TYR A 51 -3.77 -1.93 -1.46
C TYR A 51 -3.40 -3.34 -1.03
N PHE A 52 -2.15 -3.50 -0.59
CA PHE A 52 -1.65 -4.72 0.05
C PHE A 52 -0.89 -4.37 1.32
N ALA A 53 -1.32 -4.91 2.45
CA ALA A 53 -0.75 -4.62 3.75
C ALA A 53 -0.68 -5.88 4.63
N VAL A 54 0.19 -5.84 5.64
CA VAL A 54 0.36 -6.92 6.61
C VAL A 54 0.13 -6.38 8.01
N LYS A 55 -0.76 -7.03 8.76
CA LYS A 55 -1.00 -6.74 10.18
C LYS A 55 0.16 -7.25 11.03
N CYS A 56 0.82 -6.33 11.72
CA CYS A 56 1.79 -6.63 12.77
C CYS A 56 1.13 -6.50 14.15
N SER A 57 1.87 -6.81 15.23
CA SER A 57 1.34 -6.78 16.59
C SER A 57 0.88 -5.38 17.06
N LYS A 58 1.57 -4.32 16.64
CA LYS A 58 1.34 -2.93 17.09
C LYS A 58 1.09 -1.93 15.97
N HIS A 59 1.13 -2.36 14.72
CA HIS A 59 0.99 -1.50 13.55
C HIS A 59 0.53 -2.33 12.35
N VAL A 60 0.16 -1.66 11.27
CA VAL A 60 0.01 -2.28 9.96
C VAL A 60 1.16 -1.82 9.08
N ARG A 61 1.84 -2.77 8.43
CA ARG A 61 2.84 -2.47 7.43
C ARG A 61 2.16 -2.43 6.07
N LEU A 62 2.02 -1.23 5.50
CA LEU A 62 1.60 -1.08 4.12
C LEU A 62 2.76 -1.48 3.20
N ILE A 63 2.49 -2.42 2.31
CA ILE A 63 3.47 -2.94 1.35
C ILE A 63 3.32 -2.22 0.02
N GLU A 64 2.09 -2.04 -0.46
CA GLU A 64 1.83 -1.42 -1.76
C GLU A 64 0.46 -0.73 -1.80
N ILE A 65 0.42 0.43 -2.47
CA ILE A 65 -0.81 0.99 -3.05
C ILE A 65 -0.50 1.24 -4.52
N ALA A 66 -1.26 0.62 -5.40
CA ALA A 66 -1.07 0.78 -6.83
C ALA A 66 -2.37 1.20 -7.51
N VAL A 67 -2.23 2.07 -8.50
CA VAL A 67 -3.31 2.55 -9.37
C VAL A 67 -2.78 2.51 -10.80
N LYS A 68 -3.54 1.92 -11.73
CA LYS A 68 -3.22 1.95 -13.16
C LYS A 68 -3.04 3.38 -13.65
N THR A 69 -2.07 3.58 -14.54
CA THR A 69 -1.60 4.92 -14.95
C THR A 69 -2.73 5.78 -15.50
N GLU A 70 -3.64 5.23 -16.31
CA GLU A 70 -4.78 5.97 -16.88
C GLU A 70 -5.86 6.41 -15.87
N TYR A 71 -5.77 5.92 -14.62
CA TYR A 71 -6.64 6.27 -13.50
C TYR A 71 -5.96 7.18 -12.48
N GLN A 72 -4.68 7.47 -12.61
CA GLN A 72 -3.94 8.35 -11.68
C GLN A 72 -4.38 9.82 -11.80
N GLY A 73 -4.07 10.62 -10.77
CA GLY A 73 -4.45 12.04 -10.70
C GLY A 73 -5.93 12.30 -10.35
N LYS A 74 -6.75 11.25 -10.20
CA LYS A 74 -8.19 11.33 -9.91
C LYS A 74 -8.54 11.10 -8.43
N GLY A 75 -7.57 11.13 -7.53
CA GLY A 75 -7.76 10.87 -6.09
C GLY A 75 -7.94 9.40 -5.71
N ILE A 76 -7.82 8.45 -6.65
CA ILE A 76 -8.05 7.02 -6.39
C ILE A 76 -7.09 6.43 -5.34
N GLY A 77 -5.81 6.83 -5.38
CA GLY A 77 -4.84 6.40 -4.35
C GLY A 77 -5.26 6.81 -2.94
N MET A 78 -5.90 7.97 -2.78
CA MET A 78 -6.45 8.41 -1.49
C MET A 78 -7.64 7.55 -1.08
N VAL A 79 -8.55 7.24 -1.99
CA VAL A 79 -9.70 6.37 -1.72
C VAL A 79 -9.24 4.99 -1.22
N VAL A 80 -8.23 4.43 -1.87
CA VAL A 80 -7.60 3.15 -1.50
C VAL A 80 -6.90 3.22 -0.15
N LEU A 81 -6.16 4.29 0.11
CA LEU A 81 -5.56 4.51 1.43
C LEU A 81 -6.62 4.63 2.51
N TYR A 82 -7.67 5.43 2.33
CA TYR A 82 -8.73 5.61 3.32
C TYR A 82 -9.42 4.30 3.68
N ARG A 83 -9.62 3.41 2.69
CA ARG A 83 -10.16 2.07 2.97
C ARG A 83 -9.30 1.29 3.97
N LEU A 84 -7.98 1.31 3.79
CA LEU A 84 -7.05 0.71 4.74
C LEU A 84 -7.10 1.39 6.11
N LEU A 85 -7.10 2.73 6.14
CA LEU A 85 -7.14 3.49 7.40
C LEU A 85 -8.44 3.23 8.19
N GLU A 86 -9.59 3.12 7.52
CA GLU A 86 -10.85 2.72 8.15
C GLU A 86 -10.77 1.34 8.78
N ARG A 87 -10.20 0.37 8.06
CA ARG A 87 -10.00 -0.99 8.56
C ARG A 87 -9.09 -0.99 9.79
N MET A 88 -8.01 -0.20 9.76
CA MET A 88 -7.12 -0.01 10.91
C MET A 88 -7.87 0.58 12.12
N LYS A 89 -8.67 1.62 11.92
CA LYS A 89 -9.47 2.26 12.97
C LYS A 89 -10.47 1.30 13.61
N ARG A 90 -11.20 0.52 12.79
CA ARG A 90 -12.14 -0.52 13.28
C ARG A 90 -11.45 -1.61 14.10
N ASN A 91 -10.17 -1.85 13.86
CA ASN A 91 -9.36 -2.83 14.59
C ASN A 91 -8.54 -2.20 15.73
N GLY A 92 -8.73 -0.91 16.04
CA GLY A 92 -7.99 -0.22 17.09
C GLY A 92 -6.49 -0.02 16.83
N ILE A 93 -6.06 -0.11 15.56
CA ILE A 93 -4.64 0.05 15.18
C ILE A 93 -4.40 1.49 14.74
N LYS A 94 -3.49 2.18 15.43
CA LYS A 94 -3.24 3.62 15.24
C LYS A 94 -1.98 3.95 14.45
N LYS A 95 -1.19 2.96 14.04
CA LYS A 95 0.09 3.20 13.36
C LYS A 95 0.19 2.39 12.09
N MET A 96 0.52 3.09 11.00
CA MET A 96 0.90 2.50 9.72
C MET A 96 2.39 2.75 9.49
N THR A 97 3.10 1.75 8.96
CA THR A 97 4.49 1.90 8.50
C THR A 97 4.61 1.45 7.05
N PHE A 98 5.55 2.02 6.31
CA PHE A 98 5.77 1.69 4.90
C PHE A 98 7.16 2.12 4.44
N ARG A 99 7.55 1.67 3.25
CA ARG A 99 8.73 2.15 2.54
C ARG A 99 8.31 2.95 1.32
N THR A 100 9.03 4.01 1.01
CA THR A 100 8.86 4.77 -0.23
C THR A 100 10.23 5.10 -0.80
N PRO A 101 10.43 5.00 -2.13
CA PRO A 101 11.67 5.42 -2.77
C PRO A 101 11.92 6.92 -2.56
N MET A 102 13.17 7.32 -2.33
CA MET A 102 13.51 8.70 -1.94
C MET A 102 13.26 9.76 -3.03
N ASN A 103 13.28 9.35 -4.30
CA ASN A 103 13.24 10.27 -5.45
C ASN A 103 11.97 10.13 -6.30
N GLU A 104 10.91 9.52 -5.75
CA GLU A 104 9.65 9.34 -6.46
C GLU A 104 8.56 10.30 -5.98
N LYS A 105 7.61 10.62 -6.87
CA LYS A 105 6.42 11.44 -6.54
C LYS A 105 5.60 10.87 -5.39
N SER A 106 5.69 9.57 -5.15
CA SER A 106 5.09 8.86 -4.02
C SER A 106 5.57 9.41 -2.67
N HIS A 107 6.83 9.83 -2.56
CA HIS A 107 7.34 10.43 -1.32
C HIS A 107 6.60 11.73 -0.96
N THR A 108 6.41 12.61 -1.94
CA THR A 108 5.65 13.86 -1.75
C THR A 108 4.22 13.58 -1.31
N PHE A 109 3.56 12.58 -1.90
CA PHE A 109 2.21 12.16 -1.49
C PHE A 109 2.15 11.81 0.01
N TRP A 110 3.10 11.05 0.52
CA TRP A 110 3.13 10.64 1.92
C TRP A 110 3.38 11.79 2.89
N LEU A 111 4.27 12.72 2.54
CA LEU A 111 4.54 13.90 3.37
C LEU A 111 3.31 14.80 3.51
N HIS A 112 2.53 15.00 2.44
CA HIS A 112 1.27 15.78 2.49
C HIS A 112 0.25 15.16 3.44
N LEU A 113 0.31 13.85 3.68
CA LEU A 113 -0.56 13.14 4.61
C LEU A 113 -0.06 13.20 6.06
N GLY A 114 1.05 13.89 6.32
CA GLY A 114 1.64 13.99 7.66
C GLY A 114 2.49 12.78 8.05
N ALA A 115 2.90 11.94 7.08
CA ALA A 115 3.82 10.86 7.36
C ALA A 115 5.21 11.40 7.76
N LYS A 116 5.89 10.67 8.66
CA LYS A 116 7.21 11.02 9.18
C LYS A 116 8.23 10.01 8.72
N ILE A 117 9.39 10.49 8.26
CA ILE A 117 10.56 9.65 7.99
C ILE A 117 11.12 9.17 9.34
N LYS A 118 11.43 7.87 9.43
CA LYS A 118 12.00 7.24 10.62
C LYS A 118 13.41 6.74 10.43
N ASP A 119 13.69 6.21 9.26
CA ASP A 119 14.99 5.65 8.93
C ASP A 119 15.20 5.66 7.41
N VAL A 120 16.43 5.39 7.01
CA VAL A 120 16.88 5.24 5.63
C VAL A 120 17.36 3.80 5.42
N LYS A 121 16.83 3.13 4.40
CA LYS A 121 17.23 1.75 4.05
C LYS A 121 17.63 1.68 2.58
N GLY A 122 18.92 1.86 2.31
CA GLY A 122 19.40 2.00 0.92
C GLY A 122 18.76 3.23 0.28
N ASP A 123 18.06 3.03 -0.83
CA ASP A 123 17.42 4.10 -1.60
C ASP A 123 15.94 4.35 -1.22
N ASP A 124 15.50 3.76 -0.09
CA ASP A 124 14.14 3.92 0.45
C ASP A 124 14.13 4.67 1.78
N TYR A 125 13.11 5.51 1.98
CA TYR A 125 12.72 5.98 3.31
C TYR A 125 11.81 4.95 3.98
N GLU A 126 12.12 4.60 5.23
CA GLU A 126 11.13 4.02 6.13
C GLU A 126 10.31 5.13 6.77
N MET A 127 9.00 5.08 6.58
CA MET A 127 8.08 6.12 7.03
C MET A 127 7.00 5.53 7.93
N GLU A 128 6.42 6.38 8.78
CA GLU A 128 5.23 6.06 9.55
C GLU A 128 4.14 7.12 9.39
N LEU A 129 2.90 6.69 9.52
CA LEU A 129 1.72 7.53 9.64
C LEU A 129 0.93 7.10 10.88
N ASN A 130 0.63 8.06 11.76
CA ASN A 130 -0.26 7.82 12.89
C ASN A 130 -1.69 8.21 12.52
N ILE A 131 -2.65 7.36 12.89
CA ILE A 131 -4.08 7.53 12.64
C ILE A 131 -4.71 7.95 13.96
N GLU A 132 -5.34 9.11 13.97
CA GLU A 132 -6.06 9.67 15.13
C GLU A 132 -7.46 9.03 15.30
#